data_AF-A0A1V5QNK4-F1
#
_entry.id   AF-A0A1V5QNK4-F1
#
_cell.length_a   1.000
_cell.length_b   1.000
_cell.length_c   1.000
_cell.angle_alpha   90.00
_cell.angle_beta   90.00
_cell.angle_gamma   90.00
#
_symmetry.space_group_name_H-M   'P 1'
#
loop_
_entity.id
_entity.type
_entity.pdbx_description
1 polymer ?
#
loop_
_entity_poly.entity_id
_entity_poly.type
_entity_poly.pdbx_seq_one_letter_code
_entity_poly.pdbx_strand_id
1 'polypeptide(L)'
;MFKNKEKNMNYMEKDTRRKLGVHLTSINIFQKYILPKIKNQLDDYIWIDLYCGEGNLILPILNEIKKEDRINFFRNNIYLFDIQKEMVEKSIVNATKYGIPRKIAEQNIKQKDTLKQFPEFLNTLKKPIYHITNPPYLYLGYIKKHPEMKTHIQYFREDNKGYQDLYQIALMNDLRYGLDKMIYIIPSNFLFGASISNKIRLDFLSRYKISEAIIFEKKIFDYTGTNVIICLFERNKLLNKKIEFSALKINSHTVKRDYILTKENKFRGGNYFEKYIQIYKAKKPLNVKYYLKFQDIEKNKGENKVILLDSKDYVGKEYSKKEFFVNDALFNQIKLNPLFIRTVDTGSEKGRAGLYNIKDTFGVDGVFVKGATYRTNPIQLFIKPTLKKGESTKLKELFNQRLEKLRDRTDSEFMTTYKYSNHNSKYIRKYLGLNQAKKIIQTIEL
;
A
#
# COMPACT_ATOMS: atom_id res chain seq x y z
N MET A 1 -37.49 -7.40 -14.79
CA MET A 1 -36.37 -8.01 -15.54
C MET A 1 -35.20 -7.04 -15.79
N PHE A 2 -35.42 -5.77 -16.14
CA PHE A 2 -34.34 -4.79 -16.41
C PHE A 2 -33.41 -4.48 -15.21
N LYS A 3 -33.94 -4.33 -13.98
CA LYS A 3 -33.12 -4.11 -12.78
C LYS A 3 -32.17 -5.27 -12.42
N ASN A 4 -32.51 -6.51 -12.76
CA ASN A 4 -31.61 -7.66 -12.55
C ASN A 4 -30.52 -7.76 -13.62
N LYS A 5 -30.79 -7.26 -14.83
CA LYS A 5 -29.81 -7.22 -15.93
C LYS A 5 -28.74 -6.16 -15.67
N GLU A 6 -29.11 -4.97 -15.20
CA GLU A 6 -28.16 -3.92 -14.77
C GLU A 6 -27.32 -4.35 -13.56
N LYS A 7 -27.93 -4.99 -12.56
CA LYS A 7 -27.20 -5.51 -11.39
C LYS A 7 -26.18 -6.57 -11.81
N ASN A 8 -26.56 -7.52 -12.67
CA ASN A 8 -25.66 -8.55 -13.19
C ASN A 8 -24.56 -7.98 -14.10
N MET A 9 -24.85 -6.98 -14.93
CA MET A 9 -23.83 -6.27 -15.72
C MET A 9 -22.81 -5.57 -14.83
N ASN A 10 -23.26 -4.87 -13.79
CA ASN A 10 -22.39 -4.15 -12.85
C ASN A 10 -21.56 -5.13 -12.00
N TYR A 11 -22.08 -6.33 -11.69
CA TYR A 11 -21.31 -7.41 -11.07
C TYR A 11 -20.26 -8.02 -12.01
N MET A 12 -20.58 -8.28 -13.28
CA MET A 12 -19.63 -8.81 -14.26
C MET A 12 -18.53 -7.80 -14.60
N GLU A 13 -18.87 -6.52 -14.75
CA GLU A 13 -17.91 -5.45 -14.99
C GLU A 13 -16.96 -5.26 -13.79
N LYS A 14 -17.49 -5.38 -12.56
CA LYS A 14 -16.71 -5.35 -11.32
C LYS A 14 -15.75 -6.54 -11.20
N ASP A 15 -16.18 -7.73 -11.61
CA ASP A 15 -15.35 -8.93 -11.58
C ASP A 15 -14.22 -8.84 -12.62
N THR A 16 -14.50 -8.34 -13.83
CA THR A 16 -13.51 -8.10 -14.88
C THR A 16 -12.48 -7.03 -14.49
N ARG A 17 -12.90 -5.89 -13.93
CA ARG A 17 -11.98 -4.83 -13.45
C ARG A 17 -11.07 -5.35 -12.33
N ARG A 18 -11.63 -6.15 -11.41
CA ARG A 18 -10.86 -6.75 -10.32
C ARG A 18 -9.88 -7.82 -10.81
N LYS A 19 -10.24 -8.57 -11.87
CA LYS A 19 -9.34 -9.52 -12.54
C LYS A 19 -8.11 -8.85 -13.11
N LEU A 20 -8.30 -7.68 -13.72
CA LEU A 20 -7.21 -6.95 -14.37
C LEU A 20 -6.51 -5.94 -13.45
N GLY A 21 -6.99 -5.75 -12.22
CA GLY A 21 -6.47 -4.75 -11.29
C GLY A 21 -6.69 -3.30 -11.76
N VAL A 22 -7.67 -3.07 -12.64
CA VAL A 22 -7.90 -1.77 -13.30
C VAL A 22 -8.77 -0.85 -12.43
N HIS A 23 -8.37 0.41 -12.36
CA HIS A 23 -9.08 1.46 -11.62
C HIS A 23 -9.24 2.69 -12.52
N LEU A 24 -10.48 2.97 -12.95
CA LEU A 24 -10.74 4.13 -13.80
C LEU A 24 -10.46 5.42 -13.02
N THR A 25 -9.63 6.27 -13.61
CA THR A 25 -9.32 7.58 -13.06
C THR A 25 -10.31 8.62 -13.56
N SER A 26 -10.85 9.41 -12.65
CA SER A 26 -11.69 10.56 -13.01
C SER A 26 -10.83 11.67 -13.63
N ILE A 27 -11.37 12.34 -14.65
CA ILE A 27 -10.80 13.54 -15.26
C ILE A 27 -10.52 14.62 -14.20
N ASN A 28 -11.32 14.69 -13.13
CA ASN A 28 -11.15 15.65 -12.04
C ASN A 28 -9.80 15.48 -11.32
N ILE A 29 -9.29 14.24 -11.18
CA ILE A 29 -7.97 14.01 -10.57
C ILE A 29 -6.88 14.60 -11.46
N PHE A 30 -6.97 14.38 -12.77
CA PHE A 30 -6.03 14.94 -13.73
C PHE A 30 -6.05 16.48 -13.69
N GLN A 31 -7.23 17.08 -13.90
CA GLN A 31 -7.40 18.54 -13.95
C GLN A 31 -6.93 19.23 -12.67
N LYS A 32 -7.23 18.65 -11.51
CA LYS A 32 -6.92 19.29 -10.22
C LYS A 32 -5.47 19.11 -9.78
N TYR A 33 -4.86 17.96 -10.03
CA TYR A 33 -3.59 17.61 -9.39
C TYR A 33 -2.44 17.37 -10.37
N ILE A 34 -2.72 17.01 -11.63
CA ILE A 34 -1.70 16.65 -12.63
C ILE A 34 -1.50 17.78 -13.64
N LEU A 35 -2.57 18.22 -14.30
CA LEU A 35 -2.52 19.26 -15.33
C LEU A 35 -1.79 20.54 -14.88
N PRO A 36 -2.01 21.08 -13.66
CA PRO A 36 -1.31 22.28 -13.20
C PRO A 36 0.21 22.12 -13.13
N LYS A 37 0.71 20.87 -13.06
CA LYS A 37 2.15 20.56 -12.98
C LYS A 37 2.81 20.43 -14.35
N ILE A 38 2.02 20.29 -15.43
CA ILE A 38 2.54 20.01 -16.77
C ILE A 38 2.10 21.01 -17.84
N LYS A 39 1.09 21.84 -17.58
CA LYS A 39 0.46 22.70 -18.60
C LYS A 39 1.42 23.66 -19.32
N ASN A 40 2.53 24.03 -18.70
CA ASN A 40 3.51 24.96 -19.28
C ASN A 40 4.61 24.28 -20.13
N GLN A 41 4.55 22.95 -20.30
CA GLN A 41 5.56 22.17 -21.04
C GLN A 41 4.91 21.21 -22.04
N LEU A 42 3.65 21.44 -22.44
CA LEU A 42 2.87 20.51 -23.26
C LEU A 42 3.50 20.24 -24.64
N ASP A 43 4.14 21.24 -25.24
CA ASP A 43 4.77 21.13 -26.55
C ASP A 43 6.14 20.43 -26.51
N ASP A 44 6.77 20.31 -25.34
CA ASP A 44 8.13 19.80 -25.19
C ASP A 44 8.21 18.27 -25.18
N TYR A 45 7.08 17.59 -24.93
CA TYR A 45 7.05 16.16 -24.64
C TYR A 45 6.11 15.37 -25.55
N ILE A 46 6.44 14.08 -25.70
CA ILE A 46 5.48 13.04 -26.05
C ILE A 46 4.79 12.58 -24.77
N TRP A 47 3.48 12.76 -24.69
CA TRP A 47 2.62 12.34 -23.60
C TRP A 47 2.11 10.94 -23.86
N ILE A 48 2.45 10.00 -22.97
CA ILE A 48 1.98 8.62 -23.07
C ILE A 48 1.20 8.20 -21.84
N ASP A 49 0.27 7.27 -22.05
CA ASP A 49 -0.30 6.43 -20.99
C ASP A 49 -0.33 4.99 -21.49
N LEU A 50 0.50 4.14 -20.88
CA LEU A 50 0.64 2.73 -21.26
C LEU A 50 -0.50 1.85 -20.72
N TYR A 51 -1.37 2.40 -19.87
CA TYR A 51 -2.50 1.72 -19.21
C TYR A 51 -3.74 2.62 -19.24
N CYS A 52 -4.08 3.14 -20.42
CA CYS A 52 -4.86 4.36 -20.57
C CYS A 52 -6.32 4.25 -20.12
N GLY A 53 -6.89 3.05 -20.03
CA GLY A 53 -8.33 2.90 -19.86
C GLY A 53 -9.08 3.72 -20.92
N GLU A 54 -9.95 4.62 -20.46
CA GLU A 54 -10.75 5.51 -21.30
C GLU A 54 -10.01 6.79 -21.76
N GLY A 55 -8.71 6.91 -21.47
CA GLY A 55 -7.87 8.05 -21.87
C GLY A 55 -7.94 9.27 -20.94
N ASN A 56 -8.56 9.13 -19.76
CA ASN A 56 -8.89 10.24 -18.86
C ASN A 56 -7.69 10.97 -18.23
N LEU A 57 -6.47 10.42 -18.31
CA LEU A 57 -5.25 11.03 -17.78
C LEU A 57 -4.44 11.82 -18.82
N ILE A 58 -4.73 11.68 -20.11
CA ILE A 58 -3.95 12.33 -21.17
C ILE A 58 -4.85 13.12 -22.11
N LEU A 59 -5.99 12.57 -22.57
CA LEU A 59 -6.87 13.26 -23.50
C LEU A 59 -7.30 14.66 -23.03
N PRO A 60 -7.54 14.92 -21.72
CA PRO A 60 -7.89 16.26 -21.27
C PRO A 60 -6.81 17.33 -21.47
N ILE A 61 -5.56 16.97 -21.81
CA ILE A 61 -4.52 17.91 -22.25
C ILE A 61 -5.01 18.72 -23.46
N LEU A 62 -5.81 18.12 -24.35
CA LEU A 62 -6.34 18.78 -25.54
C LEU A 62 -7.22 20.00 -25.23
N ASN A 63 -7.71 20.15 -24.00
CA ASN A 63 -8.42 21.37 -23.58
C ASN A 63 -7.51 22.61 -23.54
N GLU A 64 -6.21 22.42 -23.30
CA GLU A 64 -5.21 23.50 -23.29
C GLU A 64 -4.69 23.82 -24.69
N ILE A 65 -5.02 22.99 -25.69
CA ILE A 65 -4.59 23.16 -27.07
C ILE A 65 -5.69 23.83 -27.89
N LYS A 66 -5.32 24.85 -28.66
CA LYS A 66 -6.21 25.54 -29.62
C LYS A 66 -6.87 24.54 -30.57
N LYS A 67 -8.15 24.74 -30.90
CA LYS A 67 -8.96 23.73 -31.61
C LYS A 67 -8.34 23.35 -32.97
N GLU A 68 -7.82 24.34 -33.68
CA GLU A 68 -7.13 24.22 -34.96
C GLU A 68 -5.86 23.38 -34.91
N ASP A 69 -5.15 23.37 -33.76
CA ASP A 69 -3.88 22.68 -33.59
C ASP A 69 -4.03 21.26 -33.01
N ARG A 70 -5.19 20.95 -32.41
CA ARG A 70 -5.43 19.68 -31.68
C ARG A 70 -5.10 18.43 -32.48
N ILE A 71 -5.46 18.40 -33.77
CA ILE A 71 -5.23 17.23 -34.61
C ILE A 71 -3.73 16.98 -34.78
N ASN A 72 -2.97 18.04 -35.07
CA ASN A 72 -1.52 17.95 -35.26
C ASN A 72 -0.82 17.64 -33.93
N PHE A 73 -1.22 18.30 -32.85
CA PHE A 73 -0.71 18.02 -31.52
C PHE A 73 -0.97 16.56 -31.12
N PHE A 74 -2.20 16.07 -31.23
CA PHE A 74 -2.54 14.69 -30.89
C PHE A 74 -1.71 13.68 -31.68
N ARG A 75 -1.62 13.87 -33.00
CA ARG A 75 -0.87 12.98 -33.90
C ARG A 75 0.60 12.86 -33.50
N ASN A 76 1.21 13.98 -33.10
CA ASN A 76 2.65 14.06 -32.90
C ASN A 76 3.08 13.95 -31.43
N ASN A 77 2.18 14.17 -30.47
CA ASN A 77 2.52 14.29 -29.06
C ASN A 77 1.75 13.32 -28.14
N ILE A 78 0.71 12.60 -28.59
CA ILE A 78 -0.09 11.74 -27.69
C ILE A 78 -0.10 10.29 -28.19
N TYR A 79 0.25 9.33 -27.32
CA TYR A 79 0.10 7.89 -27.59
C TYR A 79 -0.49 7.15 -26.39
N LEU A 80 -1.52 6.35 -26.61
CA LEU A 80 -2.26 5.66 -25.56
C LEU A 80 -2.33 4.16 -25.83
N PHE A 81 -2.22 3.35 -24.78
CA PHE A 81 -2.26 1.90 -24.89
C PHE A 81 -3.10 1.29 -23.77
N ASP A 82 -3.87 0.25 -24.09
CA ASP A 82 -4.52 -0.60 -23.10
C ASP A 82 -4.57 -2.04 -23.62
N ILE A 83 -4.61 -3.02 -22.71
CA ILE A 83 -4.76 -4.43 -23.09
C ILE A 83 -6.20 -4.78 -23.49
N GLN A 84 -7.18 -4.03 -22.96
CA GLN A 84 -8.60 -4.25 -23.19
C GLN A 84 -9.08 -3.52 -24.43
N LYS A 85 -9.53 -4.28 -25.44
CA LYS A 85 -10.14 -3.74 -26.66
C LYS A 85 -11.27 -2.75 -26.39
N GLU A 86 -12.10 -3.03 -25.38
CA GLU A 86 -13.21 -2.15 -24.99
C GLU A 86 -12.72 -0.78 -24.49
N MET A 87 -11.65 -0.76 -23.69
CA MET A 87 -11.07 0.50 -23.17
C MET A 87 -10.42 1.31 -24.29
N VAL A 88 -9.73 0.64 -25.22
CA VAL A 88 -9.17 1.26 -26.43
C VAL A 88 -10.28 1.93 -27.25
N GLU A 89 -11.39 1.23 -27.50
CA GLU A 89 -12.52 1.80 -28.24
C GLU A 89 -13.14 2.99 -27.51
N LYS A 90 -13.35 2.88 -26.20
CA LYS A 90 -13.85 4.01 -25.37
C LYS A 90 -12.91 5.22 -25.43
N SER A 91 -11.60 4.99 -25.38
CA SER A 91 -10.57 6.03 -25.50
C SER A 91 -10.59 6.70 -26.88
N ILE A 92 -10.74 5.91 -27.96
CA ILE A 92 -10.94 6.42 -29.34
C ILE A 92 -12.20 7.30 -29.42
N VAL A 93 -13.33 6.81 -28.92
CA VAL A 93 -14.59 7.58 -28.88
C VAL A 93 -14.46 8.83 -28.02
N ASN A 94 -13.66 8.82 -26.95
CA ASN A 94 -13.40 10.01 -26.16
C ASN A 94 -12.51 11.00 -26.90
N ALA A 95 -11.51 10.54 -27.66
CA ALA A 95 -10.66 11.42 -28.49
C ALA A 95 -11.48 12.15 -29.57
N THR A 96 -12.48 11.49 -30.18
CA THR A 96 -13.35 12.14 -31.18
C THR A 96 -14.16 13.29 -30.59
N LYS A 97 -14.56 13.22 -29.31
CA LYS A 97 -15.22 14.32 -28.59
C LYS A 97 -14.34 15.57 -28.46
N TYR A 98 -13.02 15.43 -28.53
CA TYR A 98 -12.07 16.55 -28.55
C TYR A 98 -11.83 17.12 -29.96
N GLY A 99 -12.47 16.56 -30.99
CA GLY A 99 -12.30 16.95 -32.39
C GLY A 99 -11.24 16.15 -33.14
N ILE A 100 -10.73 15.05 -32.57
CA ILE A 100 -9.73 14.19 -33.24
C ILE A 100 -10.46 13.23 -34.20
N PRO A 101 -10.15 13.23 -35.52
CA PRO A 101 -10.72 12.26 -36.44
C PRO A 101 -10.42 10.83 -36.02
N ARG A 102 -11.42 9.94 -36.10
CA ARG A 102 -11.30 8.54 -35.65
C ARG A 102 -10.10 7.81 -36.25
N LYS A 103 -9.85 7.98 -37.56
CA LYS A 103 -8.71 7.39 -38.27
C LYS A 103 -7.36 7.80 -37.66
N ILE A 104 -7.25 9.01 -37.13
CA ILE A 104 -6.04 9.50 -36.46
C ILE A 104 -5.98 8.95 -35.02
N ALA A 105 -7.12 8.92 -34.32
CA ALA A 105 -7.21 8.32 -32.99
C ALA A 105 -6.76 6.85 -33.00
N GLU A 106 -7.20 6.05 -33.97
CA GLU A 106 -6.81 4.63 -34.13
C GLU A 106 -5.31 4.43 -34.42
N GLN A 107 -4.61 5.43 -34.95
CA GLN A 107 -3.16 5.37 -35.18
C GLN A 107 -2.36 5.52 -33.89
N ASN A 108 -2.88 6.25 -32.90
CA ASN A 108 -2.17 6.60 -31.68
C ASN A 108 -2.73 5.92 -30.41
N ILE A 109 -3.93 5.35 -30.48
CA ILE A 109 -4.57 4.60 -29.39
C ILE A 109 -4.62 3.13 -29.80
N LYS A 110 -3.81 2.27 -29.15
CA LYS A 110 -3.59 0.89 -29.59
C LYS A 110 -3.88 -0.14 -28.50
N GLN A 111 -4.42 -1.29 -28.91
CA GLN A 111 -4.50 -2.45 -28.05
C GLN A 111 -3.13 -3.11 -27.91
N LYS A 112 -2.56 -3.15 -26.70
CA LYS A 112 -1.26 -3.78 -26.44
C LYS A 112 -1.08 -4.14 -24.95
N ASP A 113 -0.47 -5.30 -24.70
CA ASP A 113 0.02 -5.66 -23.36
C ASP A 113 1.37 -5.00 -23.09
N THR A 114 1.34 -3.78 -22.57
CA THR A 114 2.51 -2.96 -22.25
C THR A 114 3.22 -3.38 -20.96
N LEU A 115 2.60 -4.22 -20.12
CA LEU A 115 3.31 -4.88 -19.02
C LEU A 115 4.28 -5.94 -19.56
N LYS A 116 3.87 -6.67 -20.60
CA LYS A 116 4.72 -7.68 -21.26
C LYS A 116 5.72 -7.07 -22.23
N GLN A 117 5.30 -6.09 -23.03
CA GLN A 117 6.13 -5.54 -24.10
C GLN A 117 5.91 -4.04 -24.25
N PHE A 118 6.96 -3.25 -23.98
CA PHE A 118 6.92 -1.81 -24.20
C PHE A 118 6.81 -1.48 -25.71
N PRO A 119 6.15 -0.38 -26.10
CA PRO A 119 6.10 0.06 -27.49
C PRO A 119 7.43 0.72 -27.92
N GLU A 120 8.38 -0.07 -28.40
CA GLU A 120 9.75 0.38 -28.72
C GLU A 120 9.84 1.52 -29.75
N PHE A 121 8.85 1.64 -30.65
CA PHE A 121 8.80 2.77 -31.59
C PHE A 121 8.72 4.13 -30.90
N LEU A 122 8.28 4.19 -29.64
CA LEU A 122 8.28 5.44 -28.87
C LEU A 122 9.70 6.00 -28.70
N ASN A 123 10.73 5.14 -28.68
CA ASN A 123 12.13 5.56 -28.56
C ASN A 123 12.69 6.18 -29.85
N THR A 124 11.99 6.04 -30.98
CA THR A 124 12.40 6.65 -32.25
C THR A 124 11.79 8.03 -32.47
N LEU A 125 10.92 8.47 -31.54
CA LEU A 125 10.30 9.79 -31.60
C LEU A 125 11.32 10.89 -31.24
N LYS A 126 11.16 12.06 -31.86
CA LYS A 126 12.11 13.18 -31.71
C LYS A 126 12.06 13.90 -30.37
N LYS A 127 10.92 13.83 -29.68
CA LYS A 127 10.71 14.52 -28.38
C LYS A 127 10.87 13.53 -27.22
N PRO A 128 11.33 13.99 -26.05
CA PRO A 128 11.39 13.16 -24.86
C PRO A 128 10.00 12.68 -24.45
N ILE A 129 9.94 11.50 -23.84
CA ILE A 129 8.69 10.88 -23.37
C ILE A 129 8.39 11.34 -21.94
N TYR A 130 7.13 11.67 -21.69
CA TYR A 130 6.55 11.89 -20.37
C TYR A 130 5.38 10.93 -20.16
N HIS A 131 5.56 9.95 -19.26
CA HIS A 131 4.53 8.95 -18.97
C HIS A 131 3.63 9.39 -17.82
N ILE A 132 2.33 9.52 -18.05
CA ILE A 132 1.33 9.81 -17.00
C ILE A 132 0.35 8.66 -16.97
N THR A 133 0.25 7.97 -15.83
CA THR A 133 -0.58 6.76 -15.78
C THR A 133 -1.10 6.41 -14.39
N ASN A 134 -2.17 5.61 -14.38
CA ASN A 134 -2.65 4.84 -13.24
C ASN A 134 -2.55 3.34 -13.59
N PRO A 135 -1.38 2.71 -13.38
CA PRO A 135 -1.17 1.32 -13.78
C PRO A 135 -2.06 0.36 -12.98
N PRO A 136 -2.23 -0.89 -13.44
CA PRO A 136 -3.01 -1.88 -12.70
C PRO A 136 -2.39 -2.24 -11.34
N TYR A 137 -3.24 -2.44 -10.32
CA TYR A 137 -2.85 -2.89 -8.98
C TYR A 137 -3.35 -4.30 -8.73
N LEU A 138 -2.43 -5.26 -8.64
CA LEU A 138 -2.78 -6.65 -8.37
C LEU A 138 -1.65 -7.37 -7.64
N TYR A 139 -1.82 -7.49 -6.32
CA TYR A 139 -0.85 -8.11 -5.43
C TYR A 139 -0.66 -9.62 -5.74
N LEU A 140 0.58 -10.07 -5.88
CA LEU A 140 0.97 -11.45 -6.16
C LEU A 140 0.40 -12.46 -5.15
N GLY A 141 0.34 -12.10 -3.88
CA GLY A 141 -0.26 -12.96 -2.86
C GLY A 141 -1.78 -13.08 -2.98
N TYR A 142 -2.44 -12.12 -3.64
CA TYR A 142 -3.85 -12.24 -4.02
C TYR A 142 -3.98 -13.17 -5.23
N ILE A 143 -3.17 -12.96 -6.27
CA ILE A 143 -3.13 -13.80 -7.49
C ILE A 143 -2.97 -15.29 -7.13
N LYS A 144 -2.01 -15.63 -6.25
CA LYS A 144 -1.74 -17.02 -5.85
C LYS A 144 -2.93 -17.72 -5.18
N LYS A 145 -3.88 -16.98 -4.60
CA LYS A 145 -5.04 -17.52 -3.90
C LYS A 145 -6.28 -17.66 -4.79
N HIS A 146 -6.25 -17.12 -6.00
CA HIS A 146 -7.40 -16.99 -6.91
C HIS A 146 -7.06 -17.65 -8.25
N PRO A 147 -7.52 -18.89 -8.51
CA PRO A 147 -7.16 -19.67 -9.69
C PRO A 147 -7.38 -18.93 -11.02
N GLU A 148 -8.44 -18.12 -11.12
CA GLU A 148 -8.80 -17.33 -12.28
C GLU A 148 -7.77 -16.24 -12.64
N MET A 149 -6.87 -15.90 -11.71
CA MET A 149 -5.84 -14.87 -11.89
C MET A 149 -4.46 -15.45 -12.21
N LYS A 150 -4.31 -16.78 -12.25
CA LYS A 150 -3.00 -17.45 -12.32
C LYS A 150 -2.18 -17.05 -13.55
N THR A 151 -2.81 -16.65 -14.66
CA THR A 151 -2.14 -16.15 -15.86
C THR A 151 -1.24 -14.95 -15.56
N HIS A 152 -1.62 -14.07 -14.62
CA HIS A 152 -0.83 -12.90 -14.22
C HIS A 152 0.48 -13.27 -13.51
N ILE A 153 0.68 -14.51 -13.07
CA ILE A 153 1.94 -14.96 -12.45
C ILE A 153 3.11 -14.78 -13.41
N GLN A 154 2.87 -14.86 -14.73
CA GLN A 154 3.91 -14.69 -15.75
C GLN A 154 4.64 -13.34 -15.66
N TYR A 155 3.93 -12.26 -15.26
CA TYR A 155 4.52 -10.92 -15.14
C TYR A 155 5.57 -10.82 -14.02
N PHE A 156 5.61 -11.78 -13.10
CA PHE A 156 6.52 -11.79 -11.93
C PHE A 156 7.70 -12.76 -12.08
N ARG A 157 7.92 -13.27 -13.29
CA ARG A 157 9.04 -14.18 -13.62
C ARG A 157 10.26 -13.39 -14.11
N GLU A 158 11.37 -14.09 -14.33
CA GLU A 158 12.59 -13.54 -14.95
C GLU A 158 13.06 -12.25 -14.24
N ASP A 159 13.28 -11.16 -14.98
CA ASP A 159 13.73 -9.86 -14.48
C ASP A 159 12.77 -9.21 -13.48
N ASN A 160 11.53 -9.71 -13.41
CA ASN A 160 10.51 -9.23 -12.48
C ASN A 160 10.46 -10.06 -11.18
N LYS A 161 11.36 -11.03 -11.00
CA LYS A 161 11.44 -11.85 -9.79
C LYS A 161 11.63 -10.98 -8.55
N GLY A 162 10.77 -11.20 -7.55
CA GLY A 162 10.84 -10.54 -6.25
C GLY A 162 9.91 -9.34 -6.11
N TYR A 163 9.42 -8.75 -7.20
CA TYR A 163 8.31 -7.80 -7.15
C TYR A 163 7.01 -8.51 -6.78
N GLN A 164 6.07 -7.75 -6.24
CA GLN A 164 4.89 -8.29 -5.56
C GLN A 164 3.58 -7.67 -6.06
N ASP A 165 3.60 -6.65 -6.91
CA ASP A 165 2.40 -6.00 -7.45
C ASP A 165 2.62 -5.55 -8.89
N LEU A 166 1.57 -5.47 -9.71
CA LEU A 166 1.67 -5.13 -11.15
C LEU A 166 2.17 -3.69 -11.39
N TYR A 167 1.80 -2.73 -10.54
CA TYR A 167 2.33 -1.36 -10.67
C TYR A 167 3.85 -1.31 -10.50
N GLN A 168 4.43 -2.25 -9.73
CA GLN A 168 5.88 -2.35 -9.58
C GLN A 168 6.52 -2.78 -10.89
N ILE A 169 5.87 -3.68 -11.63
CA ILE A 169 6.32 -4.11 -12.95
C ILE A 169 6.25 -2.94 -13.94
N ALA A 170 5.17 -2.17 -13.92
CA ALA A 170 5.02 -0.96 -14.73
C ALA A 170 6.16 0.04 -14.48
N LEU A 171 6.47 0.36 -13.21
CA LEU A 171 7.59 1.24 -12.86
C LEU A 171 8.96 0.69 -13.33
N MET A 172 9.15 -0.62 -13.26
CA MET A 172 10.39 -1.25 -13.70
C MET A 172 10.52 -1.31 -15.22
N ASN A 173 9.41 -1.42 -15.96
CA ASN A 173 9.41 -1.25 -17.41
C ASN A 173 9.95 0.14 -17.77
N ASP A 174 9.37 1.19 -17.21
CA ASP A 174 9.83 2.57 -17.45
C ASP A 174 11.30 2.79 -17.06
N LEU A 175 11.75 2.17 -15.97
CA LEU A 175 13.16 2.22 -15.57
C LEU A 175 14.06 1.55 -16.61
N ARG A 176 13.70 0.37 -17.11
CA ARG A 176 14.47 -0.39 -18.11
C ARG A 176 14.52 0.34 -19.45
N TYR A 177 13.43 0.99 -19.85
CA TYR A 177 13.37 1.80 -21.07
C TYR A 177 13.89 3.24 -20.87
N GLY A 178 14.34 3.59 -19.66
CA GLY A 178 15.11 4.80 -19.41
C GLY A 178 14.32 6.11 -19.50
N LEU A 179 13.00 6.10 -19.22
CA LEU A 179 12.17 7.30 -19.31
C LEU A 179 12.61 8.39 -18.32
N ASP A 180 12.69 9.64 -18.75
CA ASP A 180 13.24 10.69 -17.88
C ASP A 180 12.22 11.26 -16.89
N LYS A 181 10.96 11.37 -17.28
CA LYS A 181 9.89 11.95 -16.46
C LYS A 181 8.63 11.10 -16.50
N MET A 182 8.00 10.96 -15.33
CA MET A 182 6.73 10.26 -15.23
C MET A 182 5.87 10.76 -14.06
N ILE A 183 4.56 10.65 -14.18
CA ILE A 183 3.59 10.89 -13.10
C ILE A 183 2.79 9.62 -12.91
N TYR A 184 2.92 9.02 -11.72
CA TYR A 184 2.31 7.73 -11.41
C TYR A 184 1.30 7.86 -10.28
N ILE A 185 0.08 7.39 -10.53
CA ILE A 185 -0.91 7.14 -9.48
C ILE A 185 -0.72 5.70 -9.00
N ILE A 186 -0.23 5.49 -7.78
CA ILE A 186 0.10 4.16 -7.24
C ILE A 186 -0.36 4.01 -5.78
N PRO A 187 -0.38 2.79 -5.21
CA PRO A 187 -0.65 2.60 -3.79
C PRO A 187 0.29 3.42 -2.89
N SER A 188 -0.24 4.13 -1.89
CA SER A 188 0.57 4.90 -0.92
C SER A 188 1.52 4.02 -0.12
N ASN A 189 1.22 2.73 -0.02
CA ASN A 189 2.10 1.72 0.57
C ASN A 189 3.38 1.47 -0.25
N PHE A 190 3.53 2.05 -1.45
CA PHE A 190 4.83 2.24 -2.07
C PHE A 190 5.80 2.97 -1.11
N LEU A 191 5.38 4.10 -0.53
CA LEU A 191 6.18 4.87 0.43
C LEU A 191 6.10 4.32 1.86
N PHE A 192 4.92 3.94 2.34
CA PHE A 192 4.71 3.63 3.77
C PHE A 192 4.76 2.14 4.09
N GLY A 193 4.57 1.29 3.07
CA GLY A 193 4.58 -0.16 3.22
C GLY A 193 5.94 -0.68 3.66
N ALA A 194 5.90 -1.76 4.45
CA ALA A 194 7.08 -2.51 4.86
C ALA A 194 7.51 -3.50 3.75
N SER A 195 7.74 -4.77 4.10
CA SER A 195 8.45 -5.77 3.31
C SER A 195 8.11 -5.86 1.81
N ILE A 196 6.84 -5.66 1.43
CA ILE A 196 6.35 -5.79 0.04
C ILE A 196 6.99 -4.75 -0.90
N SER A 197 7.17 -3.50 -0.44
CA SER A 197 7.65 -2.39 -1.29
C SER A 197 9.17 -2.17 -1.21
N ASN A 198 9.89 -2.95 -0.39
CA ASN A 198 11.33 -2.73 -0.16
C ASN A 198 12.15 -2.87 -1.43
N LYS A 199 11.93 -3.96 -2.20
CA LYS A 199 12.70 -4.23 -3.42
C LYS A 199 12.46 -3.14 -4.47
N ILE A 200 11.19 -2.89 -4.82
CA ILE A 200 10.85 -1.87 -5.82
C ILE A 200 11.40 -0.49 -5.44
N ARG A 201 11.35 -0.08 -4.17
CA ARG A 201 11.94 1.19 -3.74
C ARG A 201 13.46 1.23 -3.91
N LEU A 202 14.15 0.18 -3.49
CA LEU A 202 15.61 0.12 -3.60
C LEU A 202 16.05 0.15 -5.07
N ASP A 203 15.35 -0.59 -5.94
CA ASP A 203 15.71 -0.66 -7.35
C ASP A 203 15.33 0.65 -8.06
N PHE A 204 14.08 1.08 -7.93
CA PHE A 204 13.53 2.23 -8.65
C PHE A 204 14.04 3.58 -8.10
N LEU A 205 13.90 3.82 -6.79
CA LEU A 205 14.28 5.11 -6.20
C LEU A 205 15.80 5.30 -6.10
N SER A 206 16.61 4.26 -6.34
CA SER A 206 18.05 4.46 -6.56
C SER A 206 18.34 5.26 -7.84
N ARG A 207 17.44 5.22 -8.82
CA ARG A 207 17.59 5.88 -10.14
C ARG A 207 16.62 7.03 -10.37
N TYR A 208 15.57 7.14 -9.57
CA TYR A 208 14.59 8.23 -9.67
C TYR A 208 14.43 8.96 -8.34
N LYS A 209 14.30 10.28 -8.40
CA LYS A 209 13.80 11.09 -7.27
C LYS A 209 12.30 11.32 -7.43
N ILE A 210 11.65 11.61 -6.32
CA ILE A 210 10.31 12.20 -6.30
C ILE A 210 10.55 13.71 -6.24
N SER A 211 10.02 14.48 -7.18
CA SER A 211 10.09 15.95 -7.11
C SER A 211 8.92 16.51 -6.29
N GLU A 212 7.75 15.91 -6.45
CA GLU A 212 6.55 16.25 -5.69
C GLU A 212 5.63 15.03 -5.55
N ALA A 213 4.80 15.01 -4.51
CA ALA A 213 3.73 14.02 -4.40
C ALA A 213 2.41 14.59 -3.88
N ILE A 214 1.30 13.92 -4.20
CA ILE A 214 -0.01 14.14 -3.57
C ILE A 214 -0.47 12.82 -2.93
N ILE A 215 -0.65 12.81 -1.61
CA ILE A 215 -1.02 11.63 -0.83
C ILE A 215 -2.50 11.72 -0.45
N PHE A 216 -3.28 10.75 -0.91
CA PHE A 216 -4.71 10.66 -0.59
C PHE A 216 -4.94 9.71 0.58
N GLU A 217 -5.46 10.29 1.65
CA GLU A 217 -5.75 9.59 2.90
C GLU A 217 -7.15 8.98 2.95
N LYS A 218 -8.01 9.48 2.06
CA LYS A 218 -9.38 8.99 1.82
C LYS A 218 -9.48 8.35 0.44
N LYS A 219 -10.56 7.58 0.27
CA LYS A 219 -10.87 6.89 -0.98
C LYS A 219 -11.19 7.91 -2.08
N ILE A 220 -10.42 7.84 -3.17
CA ILE A 220 -10.68 8.64 -4.39
C ILE A 220 -11.18 7.80 -5.56
N PHE A 221 -11.08 6.47 -5.48
CA PHE A 221 -11.60 5.54 -6.48
C PHE A 221 -12.63 4.62 -5.86
N ASP A 222 -13.83 4.54 -6.44
CA ASP A 222 -14.98 3.80 -5.91
C ASP A 222 -14.72 2.30 -5.70
N TYR A 223 -13.73 1.73 -6.38
CA TYR A 223 -13.49 0.29 -6.42
C TYR A 223 -12.12 -0.16 -5.89
N THR A 224 -11.27 0.76 -5.42
CA THR A 224 -10.00 0.37 -4.76
C THR A 224 -10.22 0.10 -3.27
N GLY A 225 -9.38 -0.77 -2.69
CA GLY A 225 -9.28 -0.97 -1.24
C GLY A 225 -8.06 -0.31 -0.59
N THR A 226 -7.29 0.49 -1.35
CA THR A 226 -5.94 0.95 -0.98
C THR A 226 -5.78 2.43 -1.22
N ASN A 227 -5.36 3.19 -0.20
CA ASN A 227 -4.96 4.59 -0.32
C ASN A 227 -3.91 4.77 -1.41
N VAL A 228 -3.98 5.88 -2.13
CA VAL A 228 -3.14 6.15 -3.30
C VAL A 228 -2.31 7.40 -3.13
N ILE A 229 -1.23 7.46 -3.89
CA ILE A 229 -0.32 8.58 -4.00
C ILE A 229 -0.12 8.88 -5.48
N ILE A 230 -0.08 10.16 -5.83
CA ILE A 230 0.41 10.64 -7.12
C ILE A 230 1.86 11.05 -6.90
N CYS A 231 2.80 10.41 -7.57
CA CYS A 231 4.22 10.75 -7.50
C CYS A 231 4.68 11.33 -8.84
N LEU A 232 5.34 12.48 -8.80
CA LEU A 232 6.08 13.02 -9.93
C LEU A 232 7.53 12.53 -9.79
N PHE A 233 7.95 11.66 -10.71
CA PHE A 233 9.28 11.08 -10.72
C PHE A 233 10.12 11.71 -11.82
N GLU A 234 11.39 11.95 -11.48
CA GLU A 234 12.42 12.42 -12.39
C GLU A 234 13.64 11.51 -12.27
N ARG A 235 14.17 11.10 -13.42
CA ARG A 235 15.35 10.25 -13.48
C ARG A 235 16.58 11.02 -13.04
N ASN A 236 17.39 10.39 -12.19
CA ASN A 236 18.67 10.91 -11.76
C ASN A 236 19.81 10.23 -12.52
N LYS A 237 20.79 11.05 -12.92
CA LYS A 237 22.04 10.56 -13.54
C LYS A 237 22.87 9.74 -12.55
N LEU A 238 22.88 10.16 -11.29
CA LEU A 238 23.61 9.50 -10.20
C LEU A 238 22.68 8.68 -9.30
N LEU A 239 23.25 7.66 -8.66
CA LEU A 239 22.50 6.84 -7.71
C LEU A 239 22.13 7.62 -6.46
N ASN A 240 20.86 7.53 -6.07
CA ASN A 240 20.35 8.17 -4.87
C ASN A 240 20.82 7.47 -3.60
N LYS A 241 21.26 8.28 -2.62
CA LYS A 241 21.42 7.89 -1.22
C LYS A 241 20.31 8.46 -0.34
N LYS A 242 19.83 9.66 -0.70
CA LYS A 242 18.79 10.42 0.00
C LYS A 242 17.88 11.08 -1.05
N ILE A 243 16.59 11.14 -0.78
CA ILE A 243 15.59 11.86 -1.58
C ILE A 243 14.82 12.76 -0.63
N GLU A 244 14.69 14.01 -1.00
CA GLU A 244 13.92 15.02 -0.26
C GLU A 244 12.87 15.59 -1.19
N PHE A 245 11.63 15.68 -0.72
CA PHE A 245 10.54 16.25 -1.50
C PHE A 245 9.42 16.74 -0.59
N SER A 246 8.61 17.65 -1.11
CA SER A 246 7.39 18.09 -0.46
C SER A 246 6.18 17.37 -1.05
N ALA A 247 5.20 17.09 -0.21
CA ALA A 247 3.95 16.48 -0.64
C ALA A 247 2.73 17.17 -0.05
N LEU A 248 1.66 17.22 -0.84
CA LEU A 248 0.33 17.59 -0.38
C LEU A 248 -0.38 16.35 0.15
N LYS A 249 -0.76 16.38 1.43
CA LYS A 249 -1.47 15.31 2.09
C LYS A 249 -2.93 15.71 2.26
N ILE A 250 -3.84 14.90 1.71
CA ILE A 250 -5.26 15.24 1.57
C ILE A 250 -6.11 14.25 2.36
N ASN A 251 -6.78 14.76 3.40
CA ASN A 251 -7.73 14.04 4.23
C ASN A 251 -9.05 14.83 4.37
N SER A 252 -9.48 15.22 5.58
CA SER A 252 -10.49 16.27 5.79
C SER A 252 -9.93 17.65 5.48
N HIS A 253 -8.63 17.83 5.67
CA HIS A 253 -7.88 19.05 5.36
C HIS A 253 -6.72 18.70 4.43
N THR A 254 -6.20 19.71 3.74
CA THR A 254 -4.98 19.61 2.94
C THR A 254 -3.83 20.19 3.73
N VAL A 255 -2.76 19.41 3.91
CA VAL A 255 -1.56 19.80 4.64
C VAL A 255 -0.34 19.54 3.79
N LYS A 256 0.58 20.51 3.70
CA LYS A 256 1.88 20.32 3.07
C LYS A 256 2.85 19.69 4.06
N ARG A 257 3.62 18.70 3.63
CA ARG A 257 4.62 18.01 4.46
C ARG A 257 5.87 17.71 3.66
N ASP A 258 7.02 17.79 4.32
CA ASP A 258 8.30 17.44 3.74
C ASP A 258 8.71 16.04 4.15
N TYR A 259 9.24 15.31 3.17
CA TYR A 259 9.64 13.91 3.29
C TYR A 259 11.12 13.79 3.01
N ILE A 260 11.78 13.01 3.87
CA ILE A 260 13.16 12.57 3.65
C ILE A 260 13.08 11.05 3.54
N LEU A 261 13.61 10.49 2.46
CA LEU A 261 13.77 9.05 2.25
C LEU A 261 15.27 8.75 2.13
N THR A 262 15.74 7.71 2.80
CA THR A 262 17.16 7.32 2.72
C THR A 262 17.34 5.86 2.34
N LYS A 263 18.46 5.54 1.70
CA LYS A 263 18.76 4.18 1.24
C LYS A 263 18.89 3.20 2.42
N GLU A 264 19.41 3.64 3.55
CA GLU A 264 19.56 2.83 4.78
C GLU A 264 18.20 2.35 5.28
N ASN A 265 17.17 3.19 5.15
CA ASN A 265 15.78 2.87 5.47
C ASN A 265 14.99 2.39 4.25
N LYS A 266 15.68 1.93 3.19
CA LYS A 266 15.08 1.38 1.96
C LYS A 266 14.10 2.34 1.29
N PHE A 267 14.38 3.64 1.40
CA PHE A 267 13.55 4.76 0.95
C PHE A 267 12.11 4.74 1.50
N ARG A 268 11.91 4.19 2.70
CA ARG A 268 10.60 4.18 3.37
C ARG A 268 10.31 5.51 4.06
N GLY A 269 9.04 5.92 4.06
CA GLY A 269 8.57 7.05 4.87
C GLY A 269 8.65 6.77 6.38
N GLY A 270 8.67 7.82 7.19
CA GLY A 270 8.73 7.70 8.66
C GLY A 270 10.13 7.44 9.23
N ASN A 271 11.19 7.94 8.57
CA ASN A 271 12.59 7.77 8.96
C ASN A 271 12.92 8.06 10.43
N TYR A 272 12.19 9.00 11.05
CA TYR A 272 12.36 9.30 12.47
C TYR A 272 12.18 8.08 13.37
N PHE A 273 11.34 7.10 12.98
CA PHE A 273 11.17 5.87 13.73
C PHE A 273 12.48 5.11 13.91
N GLU A 274 13.22 4.85 12.84
CA GLU A 274 14.47 4.08 12.92
C GLU A 274 15.55 4.85 13.72
N LYS A 275 15.63 6.18 13.55
CA LYS A 275 16.50 7.04 14.35
C LYS A 275 16.13 6.99 15.84
N TYR A 276 14.85 7.05 16.17
CA TYR A 276 14.35 6.94 17.54
C TYR A 276 14.73 5.59 18.16
N ILE A 277 14.53 4.48 17.45
CA ILE A 277 14.89 3.15 17.95
C ILE A 277 16.39 3.04 18.21
N GLN A 278 17.24 3.63 17.37
CA GLN A 278 18.70 3.62 17.57
C GLN A 278 19.12 4.40 18.81
N ILE A 279 18.58 5.62 19.00
CA ILE A 279 18.95 6.51 20.11
C ILE A 279 18.47 5.97 21.45
N TYR A 280 17.23 5.46 21.50
CA TYR A 280 16.57 5.09 22.76
C TYR A 280 16.61 3.59 23.04
N LYS A 281 17.46 2.81 22.36
CA LYS A 281 17.58 1.38 22.62
C LYS A 281 18.07 1.17 24.06
N ALA A 282 17.33 0.37 24.83
CA ALA A 282 17.69 0.04 26.20
C ALA A 282 19.03 -0.70 26.25
N LYS A 283 19.81 -0.50 27.33
CA LYS A 283 21.10 -1.19 27.52
C LYS A 283 20.91 -2.70 27.63
N LYS A 284 19.84 -3.12 28.30
CA LYS A 284 19.42 -4.53 28.46
C LYS A 284 18.00 -4.69 27.91
N PRO A 285 17.84 -4.79 26.57
CA PRO A 285 16.52 -4.77 25.96
C PRO A 285 15.74 -6.05 26.26
N LEU A 286 14.45 -5.91 26.55
CA LEU A 286 13.53 -7.03 26.68
C LEU A 286 13.49 -7.87 25.40
N ASN A 287 13.58 -9.20 25.55
CA ASN A 287 13.37 -10.11 24.44
C ASN A 287 11.89 -10.50 24.38
N VAL A 288 11.31 -10.38 23.19
CA VAL A 288 9.88 -10.66 22.96
C VAL A 288 9.75 -11.78 21.94
N LYS A 289 8.99 -12.80 22.33
CA LYS A 289 8.42 -13.81 21.44
C LYS A 289 6.91 -13.59 21.32
N TYR A 290 6.35 -14.08 20.22
CA TYR A 290 4.93 -13.95 19.90
C TYR A 290 4.32 -15.33 19.74
N TYR A 291 3.01 -15.40 19.96
CA TYR A 291 2.15 -16.57 19.78
C TYR A 291 2.37 -17.68 20.80
N LEU A 292 1.25 -18.18 21.34
CA LEU A 292 1.13 -19.50 21.92
C LEU A 292 0.51 -20.42 20.87
N LYS A 293 1.22 -21.44 20.39
CA LYS A 293 0.65 -22.35 19.39
C LYS A 293 -0.13 -23.45 20.07
N PHE A 294 -1.17 -23.94 19.42
CA PHE A 294 -1.92 -25.11 19.89
C PHE A 294 -1.03 -26.33 20.17
N GLN A 295 0.00 -26.55 19.34
CA GLN A 295 0.98 -27.63 19.56
C GLN A 295 1.79 -27.47 20.85
N ASP A 296 2.04 -26.23 21.30
CA ASP A 296 2.73 -25.98 22.56
C ASP A 296 1.84 -26.37 23.75
N ILE A 297 0.52 -26.18 23.63
CA ILE A 297 -0.46 -26.62 24.63
C ILE A 297 -0.52 -28.15 24.69
N GLU A 298 -0.66 -28.81 23.53
CA GLU A 298 -0.75 -30.29 23.46
C GLU A 298 0.49 -30.99 24.03
N LYS A 299 1.69 -30.40 23.86
CA LYS A 299 2.94 -30.93 24.40
C LYS A 299 3.14 -30.70 25.90
N ASN A 300 2.31 -29.87 26.52
CA ASN A 300 2.45 -29.44 27.91
C ASN A 300 1.15 -29.68 28.70
N LYS A 301 0.49 -30.83 28.49
CA LYS A 301 -0.68 -31.24 29.29
C LYS A 301 -0.29 -31.40 30.76
N GLY A 302 -1.24 -31.14 31.65
CA GLY A 302 -1.08 -31.24 33.10
C GLY A 302 -2.42 -31.03 33.79
N GLU A 303 -2.40 -30.56 35.04
CA GLU A 303 -3.60 -30.44 35.88
C GLU A 303 -4.10 -28.99 36.02
N ASN A 304 -3.31 -27.99 35.65
CA ASN A 304 -3.70 -26.60 35.85
C ASN A 304 -4.63 -26.13 34.75
N LYS A 305 -5.83 -25.69 35.16
CA LYS A 305 -6.83 -25.12 34.26
C LYS A 305 -6.45 -23.73 33.77
N VAL A 306 -6.54 -23.52 32.45
CA VAL A 306 -6.46 -22.20 31.80
C VAL A 306 -7.59 -22.02 30.79
N ILE A 307 -8.14 -20.81 30.73
CA ILE A 307 -9.10 -20.41 29.69
C ILE A 307 -8.36 -19.58 28.65
N LEU A 308 -8.34 -20.02 27.39
CA LEU A 308 -7.59 -19.38 26.32
C LEU A 308 -8.50 -18.95 25.17
N LEU A 309 -8.20 -17.79 24.59
CA LEU A 309 -8.84 -17.26 23.39
C LEU A 309 -8.31 -17.99 22.14
N ASP A 310 -9.19 -18.56 21.31
CA ASP A 310 -8.80 -19.02 19.98
C ASP A 310 -8.77 -17.82 19.02
N SER A 311 -7.58 -17.31 18.75
CA SER A 311 -7.40 -16.12 17.92
C SER A 311 -7.92 -16.25 16.49
N LYS A 312 -8.29 -17.44 16.01
CA LYS A 312 -8.84 -17.63 14.66
C LYS A 312 -10.35 -17.71 14.59
N ASP A 313 -10.98 -18.09 15.68
CA ASP A 313 -12.37 -18.49 15.68
C ASP A 313 -13.23 -17.30 16.10
N TYR A 314 -13.38 -16.35 15.17
CA TYR A 314 -14.15 -15.13 15.38
C TYR A 314 -15.56 -15.30 14.81
N VAL A 315 -16.53 -15.54 15.68
CA VAL A 315 -17.93 -15.83 15.35
C VAL A 315 -18.83 -14.86 16.10
N GLY A 316 -19.84 -14.30 15.44
CA GLY A 316 -20.86 -13.49 16.13
C GLY A 316 -20.35 -12.23 16.83
N LYS A 317 -19.19 -11.68 16.40
CA LYS A 317 -18.46 -10.52 16.97
C LYS A 317 -17.54 -10.83 18.16
N GLU A 318 -17.40 -12.09 18.54
CA GLU A 318 -16.50 -12.51 19.62
C GLU A 318 -15.56 -13.63 19.17
N TYR A 319 -14.46 -13.80 19.89
CA TYR A 319 -13.57 -14.94 19.69
C TYR A 319 -14.01 -16.09 20.59
N SER A 320 -13.93 -17.33 20.11
CA SER A 320 -14.23 -18.49 20.94
C SER A 320 -13.20 -18.65 22.06
N LYS A 321 -13.70 -19.09 23.22
CA LYS A 321 -12.93 -19.34 24.43
C LYS A 321 -12.89 -20.84 24.66
N LYS A 322 -11.73 -21.39 24.98
CA LYS A 322 -11.53 -22.83 25.18
C LYS A 322 -10.78 -23.09 26.48
N GLU A 323 -11.17 -24.16 27.14
CA GLU A 323 -10.55 -24.64 28.37
C GLU A 323 -9.48 -25.66 28.05
N PHE A 324 -8.33 -25.55 28.71
CA PHE A 324 -7.22 -26.49 28.62
C PHE A 324 -6.64 -26.76 29.99
N PHE A 325 -6.04 -27.95 30.15
CA PHE A 325 -5.29 -28.34 31.33
C PHE A 325 -3.82 -28.51 30.97
N VAL A 326 -2.95 -27.76 31.63
CA VAL A 326 -1.53 -27.63 31.29
C VAL A 326 -0.61 -27.84 32.50
N ASN A 327 0.64 -28.19 32.26
CA ASN A 327 1.65 -28.32 33.31
C ASN A 327 2.00 -26.95 33.94
N ASP A 328 2.65 -26.99 35.10
CA ASP A 328 3.03 -25.77 35.86
C ASP A 328 3.88 -24.80 35.03
N ALA A 329 4.78 -25.33 34.21
CA ALA A 329 5.68 -24.51 33.40
C ALA A 329 4.91 -23.64 32.41
N LEU A 330 3.98 -24.24 31.64
CA LEU A 330 3.17 -23.50 30.68
C LEU A 330 2.12 -22.63 31.39
N PHE A 331 1.52 -23.11 32.49
CA PHE A 331 0.61 -22.32 33.31
C PHE A 331 1.25 -20.99 33.75
N ASN A 332 2.43 -21.08 34.37
CA ASN A 332 3.18 -19.92 34.83
C ASN A 332 3.61 -19.04 33.67
N GLN A 333 4.05 -19.62 32.55
CA GLN A 333 4.40 -18.86 31.35
C GLN A 333 3.22 -18.03 30.83
N ILE A 334 2.00 -18.58 30.79
CA ILE A 334 0.79 -17.87 30.34
C ILE A 334 0.46 -16.74 31.32
N LYS A 335 0.38 -17.04 32.62
CA LYS A 335 -0.08 -16.09 33.65
C LYS A 335 0.90 -14.93 33.88
N LEU A 336 2.21 -15.18 33.78
CA LEU A 336 3.25 -14.15 33.91
C LEU A 336 3.35 -13.24 32.68
N ASN A 337 2.62 -13.54 31.60
CA ASN A 337 2.64 -12.78 30.36
C ASN A 337 1.22 -12.33 29.94
N PRO A 338 0.57 -11.44 30.72
CA PRO A 338 -0.85 -11.10 30.56
C PRO A 338 -1.14 -10.14 29.39
N LEU A 339 -0.14 -9.81 28.57
CA LEU A 339 -0.27 -8.81 27.51
C LEU A 339 -0.47 -9.44 26.14
N PHE A 340 -1.32 -8.82 25.33
CA PHE A 340 -1.39 -9.07 23.89
C PHE A 340 -1.16 -7.80 23.10
N ILE A 341 -0.71 -7.96 21.85
CA ILE A 341 -0.61 -6.88 20.90
C ILE A 341 -1.79 -6.90 19.94
N ARG A 342 -2.40 -5.72 19.74
CA ARG A 342 -3.24 -5.43 18.59
C ARG A 342 -2.37 -4.72 17.56
N THR A 343 -2.29 -5.25 16.36
CA THR A 343 -1.43 -4.72 15.29
C THR A 343 -2.18 -3.83 14.31
N VAL A 344 -3.52 -3.88 14.28
CA VAL A 344 -4.36 -3.16 13.33
C VAL A 344 -5.25 -2.19 14.08
N ASP A 345 -5.28 -0.94 13.63
CA ASP A 345 -6.27 0.03 14.09
C ASP A 345 -7.68 -0.41 13.65
N THR A 346 -8.66 -0.34 14.56
CA THR A 346 -10.07 -0.58 14.20
C THR A 346 -10.77 0.67 13.65
N GLY A 347 -10.18 1.86 13.82
CA GLY A 347 -10.72 3.16 13.39
C GLY A 347 -11.33 3.99 14.52
N SER A 348 -11.39 3.47 15.75
CA SER A 348 -11.75 4.21 16.97
C SER A 348 -10.53 4.47 17.85
N GLU A 349 -10.64 5.39 18.81
CA GLU A 349 -9.56 5.69 19.77
C GLU A 349 -9.22 4.49 20.66
N LYS A 350 -10.24 3.83 21.23
CA LYS A 350 -10.10 2.57 21.99
C LYS A 350 -9.62 1.39 21.11
N GLY A 351 -9.64 1.60 19.80
CA GLY A 351 -9.36 0.66 18.74
C GLY A 351 -7.96 0.69 18.16
N ARG A 352 -7.06 1.57 18.64
CA ARG A 352 -5.72 1.73 18.09
C ARG A 352 -4.86 0.47 18.22
N ALA A 353 -3.88 0.31 17.35
CA ALA A 353 -2.81 -0.67 17.52
C ALA A 353 -2.03 -0.34 18.80
N GLY A 354 -1.67 -1.35 19.59
CA GLY A 354 -1.15 -1.13 20.94
C GLY A 354 -0.96 -2.42 21.73
N LEU A 355 -0.43 -2.30 22.95
CA LEU A 355 -0.45 -3.36 23.96
C LEU A 355 -1.68 -3.23 24.87
N TYR A 356 -2.26 -4.37 25.19
CA TYR A 356 -3.49 -4.49 25.97
C TYR A 356 -3.40 -5.68 26.91
N ASN A 357 -4.16 -5.65 28.01
CA ASN A 357 -4.26 -6.76 28.95
C ASN A 357 -5.31 -7.76 28.45
N ILE A 358 -4.95 -9.05 28.44
CA ILE A 358 -5.80 -10.14 27.95
C ILE A 358 -7.04 -10.31 28.82
N LYS A 359 -6.86 -10.30 30.15
CA LYS A 359 -7.95 -10.47 31.11
C LYS A 359 -8.93 -9.30 31.04
N ASP A 360 -8.43 -8.07 31.00
CA ASP A 360 -9.27 -6.87 30.94
C ASP A 360 -10.06 -6.78 29.61
N THR A 361 -9.51 -7.31 28.52
CA THR A 361 -10.14 -7.19 27.19
C THR A 361 -11.06 -8.36 26.85
N PHE A 362 -10.71 -9.58 27.26
CA PHE A 362 -11.40 -10.80 26.83
C PHE A 362 -11.92 -11.66 27.98
N GLY A 363 -11.52 -11.37 29.23
CA GLY A 363 -11.90 -12.17 30.39
C GLY A 363 -11.28 -13.57 30.41
N VAL A 364 -10.09 -13.75 29.82
CA VAL A 364 -9.41 -15.06 29.71
C VAL A 364 -7.93 -14.95 30.14
N ASP A 365 -7.25 -16.08 30.24
CA ASP A 365 -5.87 -16.17 30.75
C ASP A 365 -4.79 -15.94 29.69
N GLY A 366 -5.10 -16.28 28.44
CA GLY A 366 -4.13 -16.22 27.34
C GLY A 366 -4.78 -16.24 25.97
N VAL A 367 -3.96 -16.13 24.93
CA VAL A 367 -4.40 -16.16 23.52
C VAL A 367 -3.55 -17.17 22.76
N PHE A 368 -4.21 -18.16 22.15
CA PHE A 368 -3.54 -19.18 21.36
C PHE A 368 -3.97 -19.15 19.89
N VAL A 369 -3.21 -19.87 19.05
CA VAL A 369 -3.52 -20.00 17.62
C VAL A 369 -3.44 -21.45 17.16
N LYS A 370 -4.48 -21.92 16.47
CA LYS A 370 -4.52 -23.22 15.80
C LYS A 370 -4.10 -23.09 14.32
N GLY A 371 -2.99 -23.71 13.92
CA GLY A 371 -2.49 -23.69 12.54
C GLY A 371 -1.81 -22.35 12.14
N ALA A 372 -2.03 -21.89 10.90
CA ALA A 372 -1.35 -20.70 10.34
C ALA A 372 -1.58 -19.40 11.15
N THR A 373 -0.56 -18.59 11.38
CA THR A 373 -0.70 -17.33 12.13
C THR A 373 -1.28 -16.20 11.28
N TYR A 374 -2.23 -15.43 11.82
CA TYR A 374 -2.72 -14.20 11.19
C TYR A 374 -2.32 -12.98 12.03
N ARG A 375 -1.54 -12.08 11.42
CA ARG A 375 -0.95 -10.94 12.12
C ARG A 375 -1.98 -9.89 12.56
N THR A 376 -3.21 -9.98 12.06
CA THR A 376 -4.32 -9.05 12.35
C THR A 376 -5.12 -9.44 13.59
N ASN A 377 -4.89 -10.64 14.13
CA ASN A 377 -5.62 -11.15 15.29
C ASN A 377 -4.90 -10.73 16.58
N PRO A 378 -5.54 -10.82 17.76
CA PRO A 378 -4.85 -10.67 19.04
C PRO A 378 -3.69 -11.67 19.16
N ILE A 379 -2.53 -11.21 19.63
CA ILE A 379 -1.32 -12.04 19.75
C ILE A 379 -0.72 -11.84 21.13
N GLN A 380 -0.67 -12.89 21.95
CA GLN A 380 0.01 -12.84 23.26
C GLN A 380 1.53 -12.66 23.08
N LEU A 381 2.11 -11.85 23.96
CA LEU A 381 3.55 -11.62 24.06
C LEU A 381 4.15 -12.54 25.10
N PHE A 382 5.36 -13.03 24.87
CA PHE A 382 6.15 -13.74 25.88
C PHE A 382 7.49 -13.02 26.04
N ILE A 383 7.75 -12.52 27.24
CA ILE A 383 8.81 -11.55 27.52
C ILE A 383 9.92 -12.22 28.36
N LYS A 384 11.18 -11.90 28.05
CA LYS A 384 12.34 -12.28 28.85
C LYS A 384 13.25 -11.06 29.10
N PRO A 385 13.81 -10.91 30.33
CA PRO A 385 13.56 -11.73 31.53
C PRO A 385 12.11 -11.62 32.03
N THR A 386 11.73 -12.50 32.96
CA THR A 386 10.39 -12.47 33.58
C THR A 386 10.17 -11.12 34.26
N LEU A 387 9.02 -10.53 34.01
CA LEU A 387 8.64 -9.24 34.58
C LEU A 387 8.20 -9.41 36.03
N LYS A 388 8.59 -8.45 36.89
CA LYS A 388 8.13 -8.37 38.28
C LYS A 388 6.67 -7.91 38.35
N LYS A 389 6.06 -8.04 39.53
CA LYS A 389 4.69 -7.57 39.79
C LYS A 389 4.56 -6.09 39.41
N GLY A 390 3.56 -5.76 38.60
CA GLY A 390 3.30 -4.40 38.10
C GLY A 390 4.09 -3.97 36.87
N GLU A 391 5.22 -4.62 36.55
CA GLU A 391 6.05 -4.26 35.39
C GLU A 391 5.34 -4.49 34.05
N SER A 392 4.44 -5.48 33.95
CA SER A 392 3.62 -5.66 32.74
C SER A 392 2.69 -4.46 32.48
N THR A 393 2.14 -3.86 33.55
CA THR A 393 1.29 -2.66 33.43
C THR A 393 2.13 -1.47 32.98
N LYS A 394 3.29 -1.26 33.60
CA LYS A 394 4.25 -0.21 33.23
C LYS A 394 4.73 -0.37 31.78
N LEU A 395 5.02 -1.60 31.35
CA LEU A 395 5.40 -1.89 29.95
C LEU A 395 4.30 -1.51 28.97
N LYS A 396 3.04 -1.89 29.26
CA LYS A 396 1.87 -1.55 28.43
C LYS A 396 1.75 -0.03 28.27
N GLU A 397 1.84 0.71 29.37
CA GLU A 397 1.73 2.18 29.40
C GLU A 397 2.86 2.84 28.63
N LEU A 398 4.12 2.52 28.95
CA LEU A 398 5.29 3.08 28.27
C LEU A 398 5.30 2.74 26.78
N PHE A 399 4.92 1.53 26.40
CA PHE A 399 4.81 1.14 25.00
C PHE A 399 3.79 1.99 24.26
N ASN A 400 2.58 2.09 24.80
CA ASN A 400 1.50 2.83 24.13
C ASN A 400 1.81 4.33 24.07
N GLN A 401 2.36 4.92 25.14
CA GLN A 401 2.81 6.31 25.15
C GLN A 401 3.89 6.58 24.09
N ARG A 402 4.90 5.69 23.98
CA ARG A 402 5.95 5.84 22.95
C ARG A 402 5.42 5.65 21.55
N LEU A 403 4.49 4.71 21.36
CA LEU A 403 3.82 4.50 20.08
C LEU A 403 3.06 5.76 19.67
N GLU A 404 2.27 6.35 20.55
CA GLU A 404 1.53 7.59 20.25
C GLU A 404 2.47 8.78 19.98
N LYS A 405 3.52 8.96 20.76
CA LYS A 405 4.56 9.97 20.48
C LYS A 405 5.18 9.81 19.09
N LEU A 406 5.46 8.57 18.68
CA LEU A 406 5.96 8.27 17.33
C LEU A 406 4.91 8.58 16.26
N ARG A 407 3.63 8.27 16.53
CA ARG A 407 2.53 8.56 15.63
C ARG A 407 2.36 10.06 15.44
N ASP A 408 2.40 10.86 16.50
CA ASP A 408 2.28 12.32 16.40
C ASP A 408 3.44 12.92 15.62
N ARG A 409 4.67 12.49 15.93
CA ARG A 409 5.89 13.01 15.30
C ARG A 409 6.02 12.65 13.82
N THR A 410 5.47 11.52 13.40
CA THR A 410 5.63 11.00 12.03
C THR A 410 4.34 10.87 11.26
N ASP A 411 3.23 11.31 11.85
CA ASP A 411 1.88 11.04 11.36
C ASP A 411 1.63 9.57 10.98
N SER A 412 2.15 8.70 11.85
CA SER A 412 2.08 7.24 11.73
C SER A 412 2.67 6.68 10.42
N GLU A 413 3.55 7.41 9.72
CA GLU A 413 4.07 7.04 8.40
C GLU A 413 5.10 5.90 8.44
N PHE A 414 5.68 5.65 9.62
CA PHE A 414 6.45 4.43 9.85
C PHE A 414 5.55 3.18 9.86
N MET A 415 4.22 3.30 9.91
CA MET A 415 3.29 2.16 9.87
C MET A 415 2.70 1.98 8.47
N THR A 416 2.36 0.73 8.13
CA THR A 416 1.71 0.44 6.83
C THR A 416 0.27 0.97 6.87
N THR A 417 -0.22 1.61 5.81
CA THR A 417 -1.64 1.98 5.72
C THR A 417 -2.50 0.73 5.51
N TYR A 418 -3.53 0.55 6.36
CA TYR A 418 -4.36 -0.64 6.42
C TYR A 418 -5.80 -0.36 6.00
N LYS A 419 -6.15 -0.73 4.75
CA LYS A 419 -7.48 -0.50 4.14
C LYS A 419 -7.94 0.96 4.22
N TYR A 420 -8.99 1.32 3.49
CA TYR A 420 -9.59 2.64 3.71
C TYR A 420 -10.23 2.71 5.09
N SER A 421 -10.13 3.90 5.66
CA SER A 421 -10.87 4.28 6.85
C SER A 421 -12.25 4.72 6.37
N ASN A 422 -13.31 4.15 6.94
CA ASN A 422 -14.68 4.49 6.53
C ASN A 422 -14.90 5.99 6.76
N HIS A 423 -15.92 6.59 6.14
CA HIS A 423 -16.26 8.00 6.37
C HIS A 423 -16.37 8.38 7.86
N ASN A 424 -16.72 7.42 8.73
CA ASN A 424 -16.86 7.60 10.17
C ASN A 424 -15.57 7.34 10.98
N SER A 425 -14.45 7.01 10.33
CA SER A 425 -13.18 6.80 11.02
C SER A 425 -12.51 8.13 11.34
N LYS A 426 -12.13 8.33 12.60
CA LYS A 426 -11.46 9.56 13.06
C LYS A 426 -10.08 9.79 12.42
N TYR A 427 -9.42 8.73 11.99
CA TYR A 427 -8.06 8.76 11.46
C TYR A 427 -7.83 7.60 10.48
N ILE A 428 -6.73 7.63 9.74
CA ILE A 428 -6.35 6.50 8.90
C ILE A 428 -5.92 5.31 9.71
N ARG A 429 -6.58 4.19 9.47
CA ARG A 429 -6.19 2.89 10.01
C ARG A 429 -4.80 2.49 9.54
N LYS A 430 -3.94 2.19 10.49
CA LYS A 430 -2.57 1.73 10.28
C LYS A 430 -2.40 0.29 10.77
N TYR A 431 -1.39 -0.37 10.23
CA TYR A 431 -0.90 -1.68 10.64
C TYR A 431 0.53 -1.55 11.19
N LEU A 432 0.67 -1.86 12.48
CA LEU A 432 1.93 -1.96 13.21
C LEU A 432 2.52 -3.35 12.99
N GLY A 433 3.65 -3.44 12.28
CA GLY A 433 4.34 -4.71 12.12
C GLY A 433 4.89 -5.22 13.46
N LEU A 434 4.84 -6.54 13.69
CA LEU A 434 5.38 -7.16 14.90
C LEU A 434 6.86 -6.82 15.15
N ASN A 435 7.67 -6.72 14.10
CA ASN A 435 9.07 -6.28 14.25
C ASN A 435 9.18 -4.82 14.74
N GLN A 436 8.26 -3.96 14.35
CA GLN A 436 8.22 -2.57 14.79
C GLN A 436 7.80 -2.48 16.25
N ALA A 437 6.79 -3.26 16.65
CA ALA A 437 6.39 -3.39 18.04
C ALA A 437 7.55 -3.92 18.91
N LYS A 438 8.24 -4.97 18.45
CA LYS A 438 9.44 -5.49 19.13
C LYS A 438 10.49 -4.39 19.31
N LYS A 439 10.80 -3.63 18.27
CA LYS A 439 11.74 -2.51 18.34
C LYS A 439 11.31 -1.47 19.40
N ILE A 440 10.03 -1.09 19.45
CA ILE A 440 9.52 -0.16 20.47
C ILE A 440 9.71 -0.75 21.88
N ILE A 441 9.37 -2.02 22.09
CA ILE A 441 9.57 -2.69 23.39
C ILE A 441 11.06 -2.68 23.80
N GLN A 442 11.97 -2.88 22.86
CA GLN A 442 13.42 -2.85 23.09
C GLN A 442 13.97 -1.46 23.47
N THR A 443 13.16 -0.41 23.41
CA THR A 443 13.55 0.91 23.93
C THR A 443 13.23 1.07 25.41
N ILE A 444 12.40 0.20 26.00
CA ILE A 444 11.85 0.36 27.34
C ILE A 444 12.76 -0.31 28.37
N GLU A 445 13.09 0.43 29.42
CA GLU A 445 13.73 -0.06 30.65
C GLU A 445 12.67 -0.06 31.75
N LEU A 446 12.58 -1.15 32.52
CA LEU A 446 11.54 -1.37 33.53
C LEU A 446 12.08 -1.30 34.95
#